data_AF-A0AAD7VWW8-F1
#
_entry.id   AF-A0AAD7VWW8-F1
#
_cell.length_a   1.000
_cell.length_b   1.000
_cell.length_c   1.000
_cell.angle_alpha   90.00
_cell.angle_beta   90.00
_cell.angle_gamma   90.00
#
_symmetry.space_group_name_H-M   'P 1'
#
loop_
_entity.id
_entity.type
_entity.pdbx_description
1 polymer ?
#
loop_
_entity_poly.entity_id
_entity_poly.type
_entity_poly.pdbx_seq_one_letter_code
_entity_poly.pdbx_strand_id
1 'polypeptide(L)'
;MSDLQKSLRIRESLLPPASDVIKRLGPGAVAASYIQLLDAAYDTVEDGDELMARFINTLQDSGEKTSTYLHRLQAVLNQAVRRGGVATGEADRHLLKQLCRGCWDNALLLKLEPLKDAPPSFVDLLLLLRGEEDKEASRAVRMKQHLGSARTQEKGVCKPSSHGYQAVMKILEARQKHTDTGALGWAKMQGSTLRSYQLDTQSS
;
A
#
# COMPACT_ATOMS: atom_id res chain seq x y z
N MET A 1 -4.95 -38.90 10.59
CA MET A 1 -4.66 -38.46 11.97
C MET A 1 -5.94 -38.56 12.77
N SER A 2 -5.96 -39.35 13.84
CA SER A 2 -7.13 -39.42 14.74
C SER A 2 -7.25 -38.12 15.55
N ASP A 3 -8.44 -37.81 16.08
CA ASP A 3 -8.63 -36.62 16.89
C ASP A 3 -7.79 -36.65 18.17
N LEU A 4 -7.55 -37.83 18.74
CA LEU A 4 -6.61 -38.01 19.84
C LEU A 4 -5.20 -37.55 19.46
N GLN A 5 -4.71 -37.93 18.28
CA GLN A 5 -3.39 -37.51 17.79
C GLN A 5 -3.32 -35.98 17.57
N LYS A 6 -4.40 -35.36 17.11
CA LYS A 6 -4.46 -33.89 16.97
C LYS A 6 -4.43 -33.20 18.34
N SER A 7 -5.26 -33.67 19.29
CA SER A 7 -5.30 -33.15 20.66
C SER A 7 -3.94 -33.25 21.36
N LEU A 8 -3.25 -34.38 21.20
CA LEU A 8 -1.91 -34.57 21.75
C LEU A 8 -0.91 -33.59 21.15
N ARG A 9 -0.86 -33.49 19.80
CA ARG A 9 0.05 -32.56 19.11
C ARG A 9 -0.17 -31.11 19.52
N ILE A 10 -1.43 -30.66 19.62
CA ILE A 10 -1.76 -29.31 20.08
C ILE A 10 -1.22 -29.08 21.49
N ARG A 11 -1.45 -30.01 22.41
CA ARG A 11 -1.02 -29.85 23.80
C ARG A 11 0.50 -29.86 23.94
N GLU A 12 1.18 -30.71 23.19
CA GLU A 12 2.64 -30.85 23.20
C GLU A 12 3.35 -29.64 22.55
N SER A 13 2.71 -28.95 21.61
CA SER A 13 3.28 -27.77 20.96
C SER A 13 3.18 -26.49 21.78
N LEU A 14 2.35 -26.46 22.83
CA LEU A 14 2.07 -25.25 23.60
C LEU A 14 3.06 -25.06 24.75
N LEU A 15 3.58 -23.85 24.88
CA LEU A 15 4.38 -23.39 26.01
C LEU A 15 3.55 -22.46 26.91
N PRO A 16 3.96 -22.24 28.18
CA PRO A 16 3.36 -21.18 29.00
C PRO A 16 3.49 -19.81 28.32
N PRO A 17 2.49 -18.91 28.42
CA PRO A 17 1.24 -19.04 29.21
C PRO A 17 0.12 -19.84 28.51
N ALA A 18 0.25 -20.16 27.23
CA ALA A 18 -0.83 -20.79 26.45
C ALA A 18 -1.17 -22.22 26.93
N SER A 19 -0.16 -22.99 27.37
CA SER A 19 -0.40 -24.31 27.96
C SER A 19 -1.18 -24.24 29.28
N ASP A 20 -1.05 -23.15 30.05
CA ASP A 20 -1.81 -22.94 31.30
C ASP A 20 -3.28 -22.66 31.05
N VAL A 21 -3.60 -21.94 29.96
CA VAL A 21 -4.98 -21.63 29.56
C VAL A 21 -5.76 -22.92 29.29
N ILE A 22 -5.17 -23.87 28.57
CA ILE A 22 -5.87 -25.09 28.14
C ILE A 22 -6.01 -26.17 29.24
N LYS A 23 -5.30 -26.04 30.38
CA LYS A 23 -5.37 -27.01 31.49
C LYS A 23 -6.79 -27.22 32.01
N ARG A 24 -7.65 -26.20 31.91
CA ARG A 24 -9.06 -26.26 32.35
C ARG A 24 -9.91 -27.27 31.57
N LEU A 25 -9.53 -27.63 30.34
CA LEU A 25 -10.26 -28.58 29.51
C LEU A 25 -9.93 -30.06 29.81
N GLY A 26 -8.82 -30.31 30.52
CA GLY A 26 -8.34 -31.66 30.82
C GLY A 26 -7.80 -32.41 29.59
N PRO A 27 -7.07 -33.53 29.78
CA PRO A 27 -6.31 -34.16 28.72
C PRO A 27 -7.16 -34.91 27.67
N GLY A 28 -8.43 -35.20 27.98
CA GLY A 28 -9.37 -35.92 27.12
C GLY A 28 -10.20 -35.04 26.18
N ALA A 29 -10.02 -33.72 26.19
CA ALA A 29 -10.75 -32.83 25.30
C ALA A 29 -10.40 -33.06 23.82
N VAL A 30 -11.39 -32.82 22.95
CA VAL A 30 -11.21 -32.87 21.50
C VAL A 30 -10.42 -31.66 21.00
N ALA A 31 -9.72 -31.83 19.88
CA ALA A 31 -8.85 -30.80 19.29
C ALA A 31 -9.56 -29.44 19.12
N ALA A 32 -10.82 -29.46 18.69
CA ALA A 32 -11.62 -28.26 18.48
C ALA A 32 -11.81 -27.43 19.76
N SER A 33 -11.99 -28.07 20.92
CA SER A 33 -12.17 -27.35 22.19
C SER A 33 -10.90 -26.61 22.61
N TYR A 34 -9.72 -27.19 22.36
CA TYR A 34 -8.44 -26.51 22.62
C TYR A 34 -8.29 -25.27 21.74
N ILE A 35 -8.56 -25.40 20.44
CA ILE A 35 -8.48 -24.27 19.51
C ILE A 35 -9.47 -23.17 19.89
N GLN A 36 -10.74 -23.52 20.17
CA GLN A 36 -11.75 -22.54 20.60
C GLN A 36 -11.34 -21.77 21.86
N LEU A 37 -10.74 -22.44 22.84
CA LEU A 37 -10.29 -21.77 24.07
C LEU A 37 -9.05 -20.90 23.83
N LEU A 38 -8.13 -21.34 22.96
CA LEU A 38 -6.98 -20.54 22.55
C LEU A 38 -7.41 -19.31 21.77
N ASP A 39 -8.36 -19.45 20.84
CA ASP A 39 -8.95 -18.33 20.10
C ASP A 39 -9.61 -17.35 21.08
N ALA A 40 -10.40 -17.84 22.04
CA ALA A 40 -11.03 -16.98 23.04
C ALA A 40 -10.02 -16.22 23.94
N ALA A 41 -8.82 -16.78 24.16
CA ALA A 41 -7.81 -16.19 25.04
C ALA A 41 -6.81 -15.28 24.32
N TYR A 42 -6.52 -15.57 23.05
CA TYR A 42 -5.41 -14.96 22.31
C TYR A 42 -5.80 -14.38 20.95
N ASP A 43 -6.97 -14.68 20.42
CA ASP A 43 -7.41 -14.06 19.18
C ASP A 43 -7.69 -12.57 19.42
N THR A 44 -7.40 -11.75 18.42
CA THR A 44 -7.61 -10.31 18.49
C THR A 44 -9.11 -9.99 18.48
N VAL A 45 -9.56 -9.09 19.35
CA VAL A 45 -10.96 -8.64 19.38
C VAL A 45 -11.17 -7.53 18.33
N GLU A 46 -10.86 -7.82 17.06
CA GLU A 46 -11.19 -6.91 15.96
C GLU A 46 -12.65 -7.15 15.54
N ASP A 47 -13.40 -6.05 15.40
CA ASP A 47 -14.78 -6.06 14.91
C ASP A 47 -14.82 -6.21 13.37
N GLY A 48 -15.85 -6.88 12.86
CA GLY A 48 -16.07 -7.05 11.42
C GLY A 48 -16.13 -5.71 10.68
N ASP A 49 -16.75 -4.70 11.29
CA ASP A 49 -16.88 -3.36 10.71
C ASP A 49 -15.56 -2.60 10.69
N GLU A 50 -14.74 -2.73 11.74
CA GLU A 50 -13.38 -2.16 11.78
C GLU A 50 -12.47 -2.79 10.72
N LEU A 51 -12.56 -4.11 10.57
CA LEU A 51 -11.87 -4.87 9.52
C LEU A 51 -12.30 -4.43 8.12
N MET A 52 -13.60 -4.16 7.94
CA MET A 52 -14.13 -3.67 6.67
C MET A 52 -13.67 -2.23 6.39
N ALA A 53 -13.63 -1.36 7.41
CA ALA A 53 -13.07 -0.02 7.28
C ALA A 53 -11.57 -0.07 6.91
N ARG A 54 -10.79 -0.96 7.53
CA ARG A 54 -9.38 -1.20 7.18
C ARG A 54 -9.24 -1.67 5.73
N PHE A 55 -10.10 -2.59 5.29
CA PHE A 55 -10.12 -3.06 3.91
C PHE A 55 -10.36 -1.91 2.90
N ILE A 56 -11.38 -1.06 3.13
CA ILE A 56 -11.70 0.07 2.24
C ILE A 56 -10.58 1.14 2.22
N ASN A 57 -9.81 1.24 3.31
CA ASN A 57 -8.68 2.16 3.44
C ASN A 57 -7.34 1.56 3.00
N THR A 58 -7.29 0.28 2.64
CA THR A 58 -6.08 -0.34 2.10
C THR A 58 -5.94 0.08 0.64
N LEU A 59 -4.90 0.85 0.31
CA LEU A 59 -4.60 1.34 -1.03
C LEU A 59 -3.29 0.71 -1.55
N GLN A 60 -3.06 0.78 -2.85
CA GLN A 60 -1.79 0.36 -3.45
C GLN A 60 -0.66 1.27 -2.97
N ASP A 61 0.44 0.67 -2.51
CA ASP A 61 1.63 1.41 -2.10
C ASP A 61 2.44 1.88 -3.32
N SER A 62 3.24 2.93 -3.16
CA SER A 62 4.06 3.45 -4.26
C SER A 62 5.08 2.44 -4.75
N GLY A 63 5.00 2.09 -6.03
CA GLY A 63 5.88 1.10 -6.66
C GLY A 63 5.49 -0.35 -6.36
N GLU A 64 4.40 -0.58 -5.62
CA GLU A 64 3.86 -1.91 -5.40
C GLU A 64 3.23 -2.45 -6.70
N LYS A 65 3.47 -3.72 -7.02
CA LYS A 65 2.75 -4.39 -8.11
C LYS A 65 1.28 -4.57 -7.74
N THR A 66 0.38 -4.46 -8.72
CA THR A 66 -1.06 -4.59 -8.50
C THR A 66 -1.42 -5.99 -8.00
N SER A 67 -0.70 -7.03 -8.43
CA SER A 67 -0.85 -8.39 -7.91
C SER A 67 -0.46 -8.53 -6.42
N THR A 68 0.56 -7.79 -5.97
CA THR A 68 0.95 -7.74 -4.54
C THR A 68 -0.10 -7.01 -3.71
N TYR A 69 -0.61 -5.88 -4.22
CA TYR A 69 -1.70 -5.14 -3.59
C TYR A 69 -2.96 -6.01 -3.44
N LEU A 70 -3.32 -6.77 -4.49
CA LEU A 70 -4.45 -7.71 -4.44
C LEU A 70 -4.29 -8.76 -3.32
N HIS A 71 -3.09 -9.30 -3.12
CA HIS A 71 -2.83 -10.23 -2.02
C HIS A 71 -3.06 -9.60 -0.64
N ARG A 72 -2.61 -8.35 -0.45
CA ARG A 72 -2.86 -7.61 0.81
C ARG A 72 -4.34 -7.38 1.04
N LEU A 73 -5.08 -6.96 0.01
CA LEU A 73 -6.53 -6.81 0.08
C LEU A 73 -7.24 -8.12 0.48
N GLN A 74 -6.87 -9.24 -0.16
CA GLN A 74 -7.47 -10.54 0.15
C GLN A 74 -7.23 -10.94 1.61
N ALA A 75 -6.04 -10.67 2.15
CA ALA A 75 -5.71 -11.00 3.54
C ALA A 75 -6.62 -10.24 4.53
N VAL A 76 -6.80 -8.93 4.31
CA VAL A 76 -7.67 -8.10 5.15
C VAL A 76 -9.14 -8.49 4.97
N LEU A 77 -9.59 -8.71 3.73
CA LEU A 77 -10.96 -9.12 3.44
C LEU A 77 -11.31 -10.47 4.08
N ASN A 78 -10.39 -11.43 4.05
CA ASN A 78 -10.58 -12.73 4.70
C ASN A 78 -10.77 -12.58 6.22
N GLN A 79 -10.12 -11.61 6.86
CA GLN A 79 -10.37 -11.30 8.27
C GLN A 79 -11.78 -10.74 8.46
N ALA A 80 -12.16 -9.75 7.66
CA ALA A 80 -13.49 -9.15 7.71
C ALA A 80 -14.61 -10.20 7.52
N VAL A 81 -14.47 -11.09 6.54
CA VAL A 81 -15.41 -12.20 6.29
C VAL A 81 -15.51 -13.15 7.48
N ARG A 82 -14.38 -13.55 8.08
CA ARG A 82 -14.39 -14.44 9.27
C ARG A 82 -15.08 -13.82 10.48
N ARG A 83 -15.04 -12.49 10.60
CA ARG A 83 -15.70 -11.73 11.68
C ARG A 83 -17.08 -11.20 11.30
N GLY A 84 -17.61 -11.60 10.14
CA GLY A 84 -18.98 -11.25 9.74
C GLY A 84 -19.16 -9.83 9.18
N GLY A 85 -18.07 -9.09 8.91
CA GLY A 85 -18.14 -7.77 8.27
C GLY A 85 -18.54 -7.82 6.79
N VAL A 86 -18.36 -8.97 6.13
CA VAL A 86 -18.78 -9.20 4.74
C VAL A 86 -19.29 -10.63 4.59
N ALA A 87 -20.40 -10.81 3.88
CA ALA A 87 -20.90 -12.15 3.52
C ALA A 87 -19.92 -12.85 2.57
N THR A 88 -19.66 -14.15 2.79
CA THR A 88 -18.72 -14.95 1.98
C THR A 88 -19.03 -14.88 0.47
N GLY A 89 -20.32 -14.89 0.10
CA GLY A 89 -20.75 -14.79 -1.30
C GLY A 89 -20.51 -13.42 -1.96
N GLU A 90 -20.25 -12.38 -1.16
CA GLU A 90 -20.00 -11.01 -1.64
C GLU A 90 -18.51 -10.63 -1.63
N ALA A 91 -17.64 -11.54 -1.18
CA ALA A 91 -16.22 -11.26 -1.01
C ALA A 91 -15.55 -10.82 -2.33
N ASP A 92 -15.71 -11.60 -3.40
CA ASP A 92 -15.09 -11.30 -4.71
C ASP A 92 -15.57 -9.96 -5.29
N ARG A 93 -16.85 -9.62 -5.07
CA ARG A 93 -17.43 -8.33 -5.47
C ARG A 93 -16.79 -7.16 -4.73
N HIS A 94 -16.62 -7.28 -3.40
CA HIS A 94 -15.96 -6.25 -2.60
C HIS A 94 -14.48 -6.12 -2.97
N LEU A 95 -13.82 -7.25 -3.18
CA LEU A 95 -12.43 -7.32 -3.60
C LEU A 95 -12.18 -6.56 -4.90
N LEU A 96 -12.95 -6.85 -5.95
CA LEU A 96 -12.82 -6.17 -7.23
C LEU A 96 -13.14 -4.67 -7.10
N LYS A 97 -14.19 -4.30 -6.37
CA LYS A 97 -14.53 -2.89 -6.13
C LYS A 97 -13.37 -2.12 -5.50
N GLN A 98 -12.77 -2.69 -4.45
CA GLN A 98 -11.68 -2.04 -3.75
C GLN A 98 -10.38 -2.04 -4.56
N LEU A 99 -10.13 -3.09 -5.35
CA LEU A 99 -9.02 -3.12 -6.29
C LEU A 99 -9.14 -1.95 -7.28
N CYS A 100 -10.30 -1.77 -7.91
CA CYS A 100 -10.55 -0.65 -8.82
C CYS A 100 -10.43 0.73 -8.15
N ARG A 101 -10.81 0.85 -6.87
CA ARG A 101 -10.74 2.12 -6.14
C ARG A 101 -9.32 2.48 -5.72
N GLY A 102 -8.53 1.50 -5.28
CA GLY A 102 -7.22 1.73 -4.66
C GLY A 102 -6.02 1.44 -5.56
N CYS A 103 -6.23 0.94 -6.78
CA CYS A 103 -5.17 0.74 -7.78
C CYS A 103 -4.78 2.07 -8.44
N TRP A 104 -3.48 2.26 -8.69
CA TRP A 104 -2.93 3.46 -9.33
C TRP A 104 -2.65 3.27 -10.83
N ASP A 105 -2.69 2.03 -11.32
CA ASP A 105 -2.42 1.72 -12.72
C ASP A 105 -3.67 1.94 -13.58
N ASN A 106 -3.74 3.10 -14.23
CA ASN A 106 -4.83 3.46 -15.13
C ASN A 106 -5.02 2.46 -16.29
N ALA A 107 -3.96 1.83 -16.78
CA ALA A 107 -4.07 0.86 -17.88
C ALA A 107 -4.70 -0.45 -17.41
N LEU A 108 -4.40 -0.87 -16.18
CA LEU A 108 -5.06 -2.00 -15.54
C LEU A 108 -6.49 -1.68 -15.15
N LEU A 109 -6.78 -0.49 -14.62
CA LEU A 109 -8.14 -0.06 -14.26
C LEU A 109 -9.11 -0.27 -15.42
N LEU A 110 -8.77 0.21 -16.62
CA LEU A 110 -9.58 0.04 -17.84
C LEU A 110 -9.96 -1.42 -18.15
N LYS A 111 -9.17 -2.40 -17.68
CA LYS A 111 -9.44 -3.84 -17.84
C LYS A 111 -10.28 -4.42 -16.72
N LEU A 112 -10.22 -3.82 -15.54
CA LEU A 112 -10.94 -4.26 -14.34
C LEU A 112 -12.35 -3.68 -14.27
N GLU A 113 -12.56 -2.46 -14.77
CA GLU A 113 -13.88 -1.80 -14.80
C GLU A 113 -15.01 -2.68 -15.37
N PRO A 114 -14.84 -3.33 -16.54
CA PRO A 114 -15.89 -4.16 -17.15
C PRO A 114 -16.24 -5.41 -16.34
N LEU A 115 -15.38 -5.85 -15.42
CA LEU A 115 -15.57 -7.07 -14.64
C LEU A 115 -16.50 -6.86 -13.43
N LYS A 116 -16.91 -5.62 -13.15
CA LYS A 116 -17.72 -5.27 -11.96
C LYS A 116 -19.11 -5.90 -11.97
N ASP A 117 -19.66 -6.18 -13.15
CA ASP A 117 -20.99 -6.79 -13.30
C ASP A 117 -20.97 -8.29 -12.98
N ALA A 118 -19.86 -8.96 -13.27
CA ALA A 118 -19.63 -10.38 -12.99
C ALA A 118 -18.22 -10.57 -12.39
N PRO A 119 -18.06 -10.34 -11.07
CA PRO A 119 -16.76 -10.38 -10.42
C PRO A 119 -16.10 -11.77 -10.57
N PRO A 120 -14.85 -11.82 -11.06
CA PRO A 120 -14.10 -13.06 -11.15
C PRO A 120 -13.65 -13.52 -9.76
N SER A 121 -13.32 -14.81 -9.64
CA SER A 121 -12.70 -15.32 -8.43
C SER A 121 -11.34 -14.67 -8.17
N PHE A 122 -10.88 -14.68 -6.92
CA PHE A 122 -9.52 -14.24 -6.57
C PHE A 122 -8.43 -14.82 -7.50
N VAL A 123 -8.54 -16.11 -7.84
CA VAL A 123 -7.53 -16.82 -8.65
C VAL A 123 -7.51 -16.29 -10.07
N ASP A 124 -8.68 -16.12 -10.68
CA ASP A 124 -8.81 -15.61 -12.05
C ASP A 124 -8.33 -14.16 -12.15
N LEU A 125 -8.68 -13.35 -11.15
CA LEU A 125 -8.25 -11.96 -11.04
C LEU A 125 -6.72 -11.85 -10.92
N LEU A 126 -6.11 -12.69 -10.09
CA LEU A 126 -4.66 -12.75 -9.93
C LEU A 126 -3.94 -13.17 -11.21
N LEU A 127 -4.49 -14.14 -11.94
CA LEU A 127 -3.94 -14.58 -13.21
C LEU A 127 -3.98 -13.46 -14.26
N LEU A 128 -5.10 -12.75 -14.35
CA LEU A 128 -5.26 -11.60 -15.24
C LEU A 128 -4.21 -10.52 -14.94
N LEU A 129 -4.06 -10.14 -13.66
CA LEU A 129 -3.10 -9.12 -13.25
C LEU A 129 -1.66 -9.51 -13.59
N ARG A 130 -1.24 -10.73 -13.26
CA ARG A 130 0.11 -11.21 -13.57
C ARG A 130 0.40 -11.21 -15.07
N GLY A 131 -0.57 -11.68 -15.86
CA GLY A 131 -0.43 -11.68 -17.32
C GLY A 131 -0.30 -10.28 -17.91
N GLU A 132 -0.94 -9.28 -17.31
CA GLU A 132 -0.81 -7.88 -17.72
C GLU A 132 0.48 -7.22 -17.25
N GLU A 133 0.90 -7.48 -16.02
CA GLU A 133 2.19 -7.03 -15.49
C GLU A 133 3.36 -7.57 -16.34
N ASP A 134 3.30 -8.84 -16.77
CA ASP A 134 4.32 -9.46 -17.62
C ASP A 134 4.35 -8.86 -19.03
N LYS A 135 3.18 -8.53 -19.60
CA LYS A 135 3.08 -7.82 -20.88
C LYS A 135 3.71 -6.43 -20.77
N GLU A 136 3.39 -5.69 -19.71
CA GLU A 136 3.92 -4.34 -19.51
C GLU A 136 5.44 -4.36 -19.27
N ALA A 137 5.93 -5.31 -18.48
CA ALA A 137 7.36 -5.52 -18.29
C ALA A 137 8.08 -5.82 -19.63
N SER A 138 7.48 -6.68 -20.46
CA SER A 138 8.01 -7.00 -21.79
C SER A 138 8.03 -5.78 -22.72
N ARG A 139 7.00 -4.93 -22.69
CA ARG A 139 6.94 -3.67 -23.45
C ARG A 139 8.02 -2.71 -22.99
N ALA A 140 8.16 -2.52 -21.68
CA ALA A 140 9.17 -1.65 -21.09
C ALA A 140 10.59 -2.07 -21.46
N VAL A 141 10.89 -3.39 -21.46
CA VAL A 141 12.19 -3.92 -21.88
C VAL A 141 12.45 -3.63 -23.36
N ARG A 142 11.50 -3.90 -24.25
CA ARG A 142 11.64 -3.62 -25.68
C ARG A 142 11.85 -2.12 -25.95
N MET A 143 11.08 -1.27 -25.27
CA MET A 143 11.21 0.18 -25.40
C MET A 143 12.60 0.65 -24.95
N LYS A 144 13.13 0.13 -23.84
CA LYS A 144 14.50 0.45 -23.39
C LYS A 144 15.57 -0.01 -24.38
N GLN A 145 15.40 -1.16 -25.02
CA GLN A 145 16.32 -1.67 -26.04
C GLN A 145 16.31 -0.81 -27.32
N HIS A 146 15.13 -0.42 -27.79
CA HIS A 146 15.01 0.40 -29.01
C HIS A 146 15.38 1.87 -28.79
N LEU A 147 15.13 2.43 -27.59
CA LEU A 147 15.51 3.81 -27.25
C LEU A 147 16.98 3.92 -26.80
N GLY A 148 17.57 2.86 -26.25
CA GLY A 148 18.99 2.80 -25.85
C GLY A 148 19.97 2.57 -27.00
N SER A 149 19.49 2.25 -28.21
CA SER A 149 20.34 2.00 -29.39
C SER A 149 20.61 3.24 -30.25
N ALA A 150 20.09 4.41 -29.88
CA ALA A 150 20.32 5.67 -30.59
C ALA A 150 21.57 6.41 -30.05
N ARG A 151 22.77 5.86 -30.30
CA ARG A 151 24.08 6.53 -30.38
C ARG A 151 25.07 5.43 -30.83
N THR A 152 25.51 5.36 -32.08
CA THR A 152 26.44 6.31 -32.71
C THR A 152 26.41 6.16 -34.24
N GLN A 153 25.99 7.20 -34.95
CA GLN A 153 26.58 7.53 -36.25
C GLN A 153 26.91 9.03 -36.21
N GLU A 154 28.16 9.33 -35.93
CA GLU A 154 28.76 10.59 -36.34
C GLU A 154 28.72 10.66 -37.87
N LYS A 155 27.89 11.56 -38.41
CA LYS A 155 28.17 12.45 -39.55
C LYS A 155 26.89 13.23 -39.89
N GLY A 156 26.90 14.51 -39.58
CA GLY A 156 25.84 15.45 -39.93
C GLY A 156 25.58 16.49 -38.84
N VAL A 157 26.49 17.46 -38.71
CA VAL A 157 26.28 18.64 -37.87
C VAL A 157 25.13 19.46 -38.47
N CYS A 158 23.96 19.45 -37.82
CA CYS A 158 23.00 20.54 -37.92
C CYS A 158 23.05 21.30 -36.59
N LYS A 159 23.63 22.51 -36.61
CA LYS A 159 23.63 23.42 -35.47
C LYS A 159 22.21 23.96 -35.25
N PRO A 160 21.59 23.80 -34.07
CA PRO A 160 20.35 24.51 -33.76
C PRO A 160 20.64 25.99 -33.49
N SER A 161 19.75 26.86 -33.99
CA SER A 161 19.84 28.33 -33.88
C SER A 161 19.96 28.77 -32.42
N SER A 162 21.05 29.48 -32.12
CA SER A 162 21.50 29.95 -30.80
C SER A 162 20.53 30.89 -30.06
N HIS A 163 19.53 31.47 -30.75
CA HIS A 163 18.72 32.53 -30.17
C HIS A 163 17.63 32.06 -29.18
N GLY A 164 17.04 30.88 -29.39
CA GLY A 164 15.95 30.38 -28.53
C GLY A 164 16.44 29.90 -27.16
N TYR A 165 17.57 29.18 -27.13
CA TYR A 165 18.11 28.60 -25.90
C TYR A 165 18.63 29.66 -24.91
N GLN A 166 19.17 30.77 -25.41
CA GLN A 166 19.61 31.89 -24.57
C GLN A 166 18.45 32.59 -23.85
N ALA A 167 17.26 32.64 -24.47
CA ALA A 167 16.07 33.21 -23.86
C ALA A 167 15.54 32.33 -22.71
N VAL A 168 15.49 31.01 -22.93
CA VAL A 168 15.01 30.05 -21.92
C VAL A 168 15.95 30.00 -20.71
N MET A 169 17.27 30.06 -20.93
CA MET A 169 18.25 30.07 -19.84
C MET A 169 18.20 31.38 -19.02
N LYS A 170 18.00 32.53 -19.66
CA LYS A 170 17.81 33.81 -18.94
C LYS A 170 16.52 33.84 -18.09
N ILE A 171 15.44 33.21 -18.57
CA ILE A 171 14.17 33.13 -17.82
C ILE A 171 14.31 32.21 -16.61
N LEU A 172 15.04 31.09 -16.74
CA LEU A 172 15.32 30.19 -15.62
C LEU A 172 16.24 30.83 -14.56
N GLU A 173 17.29 31.56 -14.97
CA GLU A 173 18.15 32.29 -14.03
C GLU A 173 17.42 33.44 -13.32
N ALA A 174 16.49 34.13 -14.00
CA ALA A 174 15.69 35.19 -13.38
C ALA A 174 14.73 34.66 -12.29
N ARG A 175 14.25 33.41 -12.43
CA ARG A 175 13.39 32.75 -11.43
C ARG A 175 14.17 32.33 -10.17
N GLN A 176 15.44 31.96 -10.32
CA GLN A 176 16.32 31.60 -9.20
C GLN A 176 16.68 32.81 -8.32
N LYS A 177 16.80 34.00 -8.91
CA LYS A 177 17.14 35.23 -8.17
C LYS A 177 16.00 35.77 -7.30
N HIS A 178 14.75 35.44 -7.64
CA HIS A 178 13.56 35.85 -6.87
C HIS A 178 13.30 34.97 -5.64
N THR A 179 13.78 33.72 -5.60
CA THR A 179 13.60 32.84 -4.44
C THR A 179 14.55 33.20 -3.29
N ASP A 180 15.75 33.72 -3.59
CA ASP A 180 16.75 34.06 -2.56
C ASP A 180 16.52 35.45 -1.93
N THR A 181 15.93 36.40 -2.67
CA THR A 181 15.57 37.72 -2.11
C THR A 181 14.33 37.68 -1.23
N GLY A 182 13.44 36.69 -1.44
CA GLY A 182 12.33 36.40 -0.52
C GLY A 182 12.84 35.89 0.83
N ALA A 183 13.76 34.92 0.83
CA ALA A 183 14.25 34.29 2.06
C ALA A 183 14.95 35.27 3.03
N LEU A 184 15.66 36.27 2.52
CA LEU A 184 16.32 37.31 3.34
C LEU A 184 15.33 38.34 3.92
N GLY A 185 14.17 38.54 3.30
CA GLY A 185 13.12 39.44 3.80
C GLY A 185 12.36 38.90 5.00
N TRP A 186 12.06 37.60 5.02
CA TRP A 186 11.37 36.95 6.15
C TRP A 186 12.27 36.80 7.38
N ALA A 187 13.58 36.58 7.20
CA ALA A 187 14.54 36.49 8.29
C ALA A 187 14.74 37.83 9.04
N LYS A 188 14.63 38.97 8.35
CA LYS A 188 14.76 40.30 8.97
C LYS A 188 13.50 40.75 9.73
N MET A 189 12.33 40.22 9.36
CA MET A 189 11.04 40.57 9.99
C MET A 189 10.78 39.81 11.30
N GLN A 190 11.42 38.66 11.52
CA GLN A 190 11.33 37.89 12.77
C GLN A 190 12.35 38.36 13.84
N GLY A 191 13.40 39.11 13.44
CA GLY A 191 14.41 39.66 14.36
C GLY A 191 14.03 40.99 15.03
N SER A 192 13.05 41.72 14.49
CA SER A 192 12.61 43.02 15.06
C SER A 192 11.49 42.89 16.10
N THR A 193 10.82 41.74 16.19
CA THR A 193 9.71 41.51 17.13
C THR A 193 10.16 40.91 18.47
N LEU A 194 11.44 40.54 18.62
CA LEU A 194 12.00 39.99 19.87
C LEU A 194 12.81 41.00 20.70
N ARG A 195 12.78 42.30 20.34
CA ARG A 195 13.41 43.37 21.14
C ARG A 195 12.41 44.35 21.79
N SER A 196 11.11 44.11 21.66
CA SER A 196 10.06 44.95 22.28
C SER A 196 9.38 44.33 23.50
N TYR A 197 9.78 43.13 23.95
CA TYR A 197 9.20 42.45 25.12
C TYR A 197 10.21 42.20 26.25
N GLN A 198 11.17 43.11 26.46
CA GLN A 198 12.10 43.00 27.60
C GLN A 198 12.49 44.33 28.24
N LEU A 199 11.61 45.33 28.13
CA LEU A 199 11.68 46.55 28.92
C LEU A 199 10.25 46.89 29.36
N ASP A 200 9.77 46.25 30.43
CA ASP A 200 8.67 46.75 31.29
C ASP A 200 8.47 45.86 32.53
N THR A 201 9.57 45.39 33.14
CA THR A 201 9.54 44.76 34.47
C THR A 201 10.77 45.20 35.27
N GLN A 202 10.95 46.51 35.45
CA GLN A 202 11.84 47.07 36.48
C GLN A 202 11.53 48.55 36.77
N SER A 203 10.66 48.80 37.76
CA SER A 203 10.63 49.92 38.72
C SER A 203 9.25 49.88 39.38
N SER A 204 9.17 49.44 40.64
CA SER A 204 9.15 50.30 41.85
C SER A 204 7.95 51.24 41.88
#